data_AF-G3NIR6-F1
#
_entry.id   AF-G3NIR6-F1
#
_cell.length_a   1.000
_cell.length_b   1.000
_cell.length_c   1.000
_cell.angle_alpha   90.00
_cell.angle_beta   90.00
_cell.angle_gamma   90.00
#
_symmetry.space_group_name_H-M   'P 1'
#
loop_
_entity.id
_entity.type
_entity.pdbx_description
1 polymer ?
#
loop_
_entity_poly.entity_id
_entity_poly.type
_entity_poly.pdbx_seq_one_letter_code
_entity_poly.pdbx_strand_id
1 'polypeptide(L)'
;MTSNKQLVLTPKSKKLSLLAMDQPAVGAWRPPRDCDDYWTEFKHCKSLTNCFHHYYAYGTSPSCQQWKEDYHSCKEWEKHRAPKSKKALQTSERNRVAEQNNFTPVWTLRQEPPRDWHMPLNQDKPQDS
;
A
#
# COMPACT_ATOMS: atom_id res chain seq x y z
N MET A 1 54.12 41.83 11.98
CA MET A 1 53.40 40.54 12.14
C MET A 1 51.93 40.85 12.40
N THR A 2 51.17 41.05 11.32
CA THR A 2 49.76 41.47 11.35
C THR A 2 48.85 40.25 11.48
N SER A 3 48.10 40.22 12.59
CA SER A 3 47.18 39.13 12.94
C SER A 3 45.92 39.19 12.06
N ASN A 4 45.70 38.16 11.25
CA ASN A 4 44.52 38.02 10.41
C ASN A 4 43.39 37.37 11.23
N LYS A 5 42.31 38.09 11.52
CA LYS A 5 41.12 37.57 12.22
C LYS A 5 40.09 37.11 11.19
N GLN A 6 39.92 35.79 11.07
CA GLN A 6 38.85 35.21 10.29
C GLN A 6 37.52 35.34 11.06
N LEU A 7 36.60 36.16 10.55
CA LEU A 7 35.21 36.21 11.02
C LEU A 7 34.48 34.93 10.60
N VAL A 8 33.99 34.17 11.57
CA VAL A 8 33.15 32.99 11.36
C VAL A 8 31.69 33.44 11.36
N LEU A 9 31.01 33.34 10.20
CA LEU A 9 29.58 33.62 10.07
C LEU A 9 28.79 32.37 10.49
N THR A 10 27.95 32.50 11.52
CA THR A 10 27.04 31.43 11.94
C THR A 10 25.75 31.45 11.09
N PRO A 11 25.24 30.30 10.64
CA PRO A 11 23.98 30.26 9.91
C PRO A 11 22.82 30.46 10.88
N LYS A 12 22.06 31.55 10.69
CA LYS A 12 20.78 31.79 11.37
C LYS A 12 19.81 30.64 11.07
N SER A 13 19.40 29.94 12.13
CA SER A 13 18.38 28.90 12.07
C SER A 13 17.03 29.50 11.65
N LYS A 14 16.59 29.20 10.42
CA LYS A 14 15.23 29.52 9.96
C LYS A 14 14.31 28.38 10.41
N LYS A 15 13.49 28.68 11.42
CA LYS A 15 12.43 27.80 11.91
C LYS A 15 11.32 27.76 10.85
N LEU A 16 11.38 26.77 9.96
CA LEU A 16 10.30 26.46 9.02
C LEU A 16 9.21 25.74 9.82
N SER A 17 8.07 26.40 10.00
CA SER A 17 6.87 25.82 10.60
C SER A 17 6.32 24.72 9.68
N LEU A 18 6.73 23.48 9.95
CA LEU A 18 6.10 22.29 9.41
C LEU A 18 4.69 22.18 10.00
N LEU A 19 3.70 21.95 9.15
CA LEU A 19 2.35 21.52 9.54
C LEU A 19 2.47 20.42 10.59
N ALA A 20 1.78 20.59 11.71
CA ALA A 20 1.74 19.61 12.80
C ALA A 20 1.16 18.30 12.26
N MET A 21 2.05 17.37 11.89
CA MET A 21 1.70 15.95 11.85
C MET A 21 1.40 15.58 13.30
N ASP A 22 0.16 15.17 13.57
CA ASP A 22 -0.28 14.67 14.86
C ASP A 22 0.55 13.43 15.23
N GLN A 23 1.67 13.68 15.92
CA GLN A 23 2.62 12.67 16.32
C GLN A 23 1.94 11.73 17.32
N PRO A 24 1.81 10.42 17.02
CA PRO A 24 1.21 9.49 17.97
C PRO A 24 1.96 9.54 19.28
N ALA A 25 1.24 9.75 20.39
CA ALA A 25 1.76 9.49 21.72
C ALA A 25 2.38 8.08 21.73
N VAL A 26 3.68 8.01 22.06
CA VAL A 26 4.48 6.79 22.06
C VAL A 26 3.81 5.76 22.98
N GLY A 27 3.11 4.78 22.39
CA GLY A 27 2.52 3.64 23.12
C GLY A 27 1.08 3.27 22.76
N ALA A 28 0.31 4.14 22.10
CA ALA A 28 -1.06 3.81 21.70
C ALA A 28 -1.10 3.21 20.28
N TRP A 29 -1.65 2.00 20.14
CA TRP A 29 -1.87 1.38 18.83
C TRP A 29 -2.83 2.23 17.99
N ARG A 30 -2.40 2.53 16.75
CA ARG A 30 -3.22 3.17 15.72
C ARG A 30 -3.55 2.14 14.62
N PRO A 31 -4.78 2.18 14.05
CA PRO A 31 -5.10 1.39 12.87
C PRO A 31 -4.12 1.67 11.72
N PRO A 32 -3.84 0.70 10.84
CA PRO A 32 -2.92 0.90 9.71
C PRO A 32 -3.38 1.91 8.66
N ARG A 33 -4.69 2.19 8.60
CA ARG A 33 -5.36 3.15 7.72
C ARG A 33 -6.35 3.96 8.52
N ASP A 34 -6.74 5.13 8.01
CA ASP A 34 -7.81 5.89 8.64
C ASP A 34 -9.17 5.21 8.42
N CYS A 35 -10.12 5.43 9.33
CA CYS A 35 -11.42 4.77 9.19
C CYS A 35 -12.15 5.17 7.91
N ASP A 36 -11.96 6.39 7.41
CA ASP A 36 -12.58 6.86 6.17
C ASP A 36 -12.02 6.15 4.91
N ASP A 37 -10.79 5.64 4.97
CA ASP A 37 -10.23 4.83 3.89
C ASP A 37 -11.01 3.52 3.74
N TYR A 38 -11.27 2.81 4.86
CA TYR A 38 -12.08 1.58 4.83
C TYR A 38 -13.48 1.83 4.27
N TRP A 39 -14.08 2.98 4.59
CA TRP A 39 -15.38 3.35 4.06
C TRP A 39 -15.35 3.63 2.55
N THR A 40 -14.30 4.30 2.08
CA THR A 40 -14.08 4.57 0.66
C THR A 40 -13.87 3.26 -0.11
N GLU A 41 -13.07 2.33 0.42
CA GLU A 41 -12.88 1.00 -0.16
C GLU A 41 -14.19 0.20 -0.22
N PHE A 42 -15.01 0.25 0.83
CA PHE A 42 -16.31 -0.39 0.82
C PHE A 42 -17.22 0.16 -0.30
N LYS A 43 -17.27 1.49 -0.46
CA LYS A 43 -18.02 2.13 -1.55
C LYS A 43 -17.46 1.74 -2.92
N HIS A 44 -16.14 1.71 -3.06
CA HIS A 44 -15.47 1.34 -4.30
C HIS A 44 -15.78 -0.12 -4.66
N CYS A 45 -15.68 -1.04 -3.69
CA CYS A 45 -16.01 -2.45 -3.87
C CYS A 45 -17.44 -2.63 -4.39
N LYS A 46 -18.39 -1.86 -3.82
CA LYS A 46 -19.81 -1.90 -4.22
C LYS A 46 -20.13 -1.13 -5.51
N SER A 47 -19.16 -0.43 -6.09
CA SER A 47 -19.41 0.34 -7.31
C SER A 47 -19.76 -0.57 -8.47
N LEU A 48 -20.64 -0.10 -9.37
CA LEU A 48 -21.03 -0.85 -10.56
C LEU A 48 -19.81 -1.18 -11.41
N THR A 49 -18.91 -0.22 -11.61
CA THR A 49 -17.66 -0.41 -12.36
C THR A 49 -16.84 -1.56 -11.79
N ASN A 50 -16.62 -1.59 -10.47
CA ASN A 50 -15.89 -2.69 -9.85
C ASN A 50 -16.62 -4.04 -9.99
N CYS A 51 -17.95 -4.04 -9.84
CA CYS A 51 -18.75 -5.25 -10.04
C CYS A 51 -18.62 -5.79 -11.46
N PHE A 52 -18.71 -4.93 -12.48
CA PHE A 52 -18.50 -5.32 -13.88
C PHE A 52 -17.09 -5.88 -14.09
N HIS A 53 -16.04 -5.20 -13.63
CA HIS A 53 -14.67 -5.69 -13.76
C HIS A 53 -14.48 -7.07 -13.11
N HIS A 54 -15.00 -7.25 -11.90
CA HIS A 54 -14.90 -8.50 -11.17
C HIS A 54 -15.68 -9.63 -11.87
N TYR A 55 -16.86 -9.33 -12.41
CA TYR A 55 -17.63 -10.30 -13.18
C TYR A 55 -16.90 -10.74 -14.44
N TYR A 56 -16.29 -9.82 -15.20
CA TYR A 56 -15.53 -10.18 -16.40
C TYR A 56 -14.21 -10.91 -16.09
N ALA A 57 -13.54 -10.58 -14.99
CA ALA A 57 -12.28 -11.22 -14.60
C ALA A 57 -12.49 -12.62 -13.96
N TYR A 58 -13.51 -12.77 -13.12
CA TYR A 58 -13.69 -13.94 -12.25
C TYR A 58 -15.05 -14.62 -12.38
N GLY A 59 -15.98 -14.10 -13.17
CA GLY A 59 -17.33 -14.67 -13.36
C GLY A 59 -18.26 -14.53 -12.15
N THR A 60 -17.85 -13.79 -11.11
CA THR A 60 -18.55 -13.69 -9.83
C THR A 60 -18.69 -12.23 -9.37
N SER A 61 -19.56 -11.99 -8.40
CA SER A 61 -19.68 -10.69 -7.73
C SER A 61 -18.72 -10.62 -6.53
N PRO A 62 -18.03 -9.48 -6.28
CA PRO A 62 -17.09 -9.36 -5.18
C PRO A 62 -17.81 -9.37 -3.82
N SER A 63 -17.19 -10.02 -2.82
CA SER A 63 -17.66 -9.95 -1.43
C SER A 63 -17.15 -8.67 -0.75
N CYS A 64 -18.01 -7.66 -0.64
CA CYS A 64 -17.66 -6.37 -0.02
C CYS A 64 -17.86 -6.34 1.51
N GLN A 65 -18.25 -7.46 2.12
CA GLN A 65 -18.61 -7.51 3.53
C GLN A 65 -17.40 -7.23 4.44
N GLN A 66 -16.20 -7.71 4.08
CA GLN A 66 -14.98 -7.51 4.87
C GLN A 66 -14.67 -6.02 5.06
N TRP A 67 -14.72 -5.22 3.99
CA TRP A 67 -14.48 -3.77 4.07
C TRP A 67 -15.46 -3.05 5.01
N LYS A 68 -16.72 -3.50 5.03
CA LYS A 68 -17.74 -2.95 5.94
C LYS A 68 -17.42 -3.30 7.40
N GLU A 69 -17.04 -4.53 7.67
CA GLU A 69 -16.67 -5.01 9.01
C GLU A 69 -15.41 -4.33 9.53
N ASP A 70 -14.44 -4.09 8.66
CA ASP A 70 -13.21 -3.37 8.97
C ASP A 70 -13.51 -1.90 9.31
N TYR A 71 -14.36 -1.23 8.52
CA TYR A 71 -14.82 0.11 8.85
C TYR A 71 -15.47 0.17 10.25
N HIS A 72 -16.39 -0.76 10.55
CA HIS A 72 -17.04 -0.81 11.86
C HIS A 72 -16.04 -1.09 12.99
N SER A 73 -15.12 -2.03 12.78
CA SER A 73 -14.06 -2.35 13.74
C SER A 73 -13.13 -1.16 13.99
N CYS A 74 -12.85 -0.37 12.96
CA CYS A 74 -12.05 0.85 13.06
C CYS A 74 -12.77 1.93 13.88
N LYS A 75 -14.02 2.24 13.57
CA LYS A 75 -14.82 3.21 14.35
C LYS A 75 -15.00 2.77 15.80
N GLU A 76 -15.15 1.47 16.03
CA GLU A 76 -15.29 0.90 17.37
C GLU A 76 -13.99 1.03 18.18
N TRP A 77 -12.84 0.85 17.54
CA TRP A 77 -11.55 1.12 18.16
C TRP A 77 -11.37 2.60 18.50
N GLU A 78 -11.70 3.51 17.59
CA GLU A 78 -11.57 4.95 17.84
C GLU A 78 -12.41 5.41 19.03
N LYS A 79 -13.66 4.92 19.12
CA LYS A 79 -14.61 5.29 20.18
C LYS A 79 -14.31 4.65 21.52
N HIS A 80 -14.14 3.32 21.53
CA HIS A 80 -14.15 2.53 22.76
C HIS A 80 -12.82 1.84 23.05
N ARG A 81 -11.82 1.94 22.15
CA ARG A 81 -10.52 1.25 22.26
C ARG A 81 -10.69 -0.25 22.53
N ALA A 82 -11.71 -0.86 21.94
CA ALA A 82 -12.08 -2.25 22.17
C ALA A 82 -11.00 -3.22 21.64
N PRO A 83 -10.43 -4.10 22.50
CA PRO A 83 -9.37 -5.02 22.08
C PRO A 83 -9.80 -6.01 20.99
N LYS A 84 -11.08 -6.40 20.96
CA LYS A 84 -11.65 -7.28 19.94
C LYS A 84 -11.58 -6.63 18.55
N SER A 85 -11.94 -5.36 18.45
CA SER A 85 -11.94 -4.61 17.20
C SER A 85 -10.52 -4.39 16.66
N LYS A 86 -9.57 -4.11 17.57
CA LYS A 86 -8.14 -4.09 17.21
C LYS A 86 -7.68 -5.42 16.61
N LYS A 87 -7.99 -6.54 17.28
CA LYS A 87 -7.58 -7.87 16.79
C LYS A 87 -8.23 -8.20 15.45
N ALA A 88 -9.52 -7.89 15.27
CA ALA A 88 -10.23 -8.11 14.01
C ALA A 88 -9.57 -7.37 12.85
N LEU A 89 -9.28 -6.08 13.02
CA LEU A 89 -8.57 -5.28 12.01
C LEU A 89 -7.18 -5.80 11.69
N GLN A 90 -6.39 -6.15 12.72
CA GLN A 90 -5.05 -6.68 12.51
C GLN A 90 -5.07 -7.99 11.72
N THR A 91 -6.04 -8.86 11.98
CA THR A 91 -6.23 -10.11 11.24
C THR A 91 -6.65 -9.84 9.80
N SER A 92 -7.64 -8.98 9.57
CA SER A 92 -8.09 -8.63 8.21
C SER A 92 -6.93 -8.07 7.38
N GLU A 93 -6.19 -7.11 7.92
CA GLU A 93 -5.06 -6.49 7.21
C GLU A 93 -3.93 -7.48 6.92
N ARG A 94 -3.65 -8.39 7.86
CA ARG A 94 -2.67 -9.45 7.62
C ARG A 94 -3.13 -10.39 6.51
N ASN A 95 -4.40 -10.80 6.51
CA ASN A 95 -4.95 -11.66 5.47
C ASN A 95 -4.86 -10.98 4.10
N ARG A 96 -5.21 -9.69 4.03
CA ARG A 96 -5.14 -8.90 2.80
C ARG A 96 -3.70 -8.80 2.24
N VAL A 97 -2.70 -8.61 3.10
CA VAL A 97 -1.29 -8.62 2.69
C VAL A 97 -0.84 -10.03 2.27
N ALA A 98 -1.32 -11.08 2.93
CA ALA A 98 -1.01 -12.45 2.53
C ALA A 98 -1.60 -12.77 1.15
N GLU A 99 -2.84 -12.36 0.87
CA GLU A 99 -3.48 -12.54 -0.44
C GLU A 99 -2.73 -11.85 -1.58
N GLN A 100 -2.18 -10.66 -1.33
CA GLN A 100 -1.32 -9.97 -2.30
C GLN A 100 -0.06 -10.76 -2.67
N ASN A 101 0.42 -11.64 -1.78
CA ASN A 101 1.60 -12.46 -1.98
C ASN A 101 1.27 -13.87 -2.52
N ASN A 102 0.00 -14.20 -2.77
CA ASN A 102 -0.42 -15.54 -3.20
C ASN A 102 -0.20 -15.81 -4.71
N PHE A 103 0.49 -14.91 -5.43
CA PHE A 103 0.77 -15.10 -6.84
C PHE A 103 2.13 -15.75 -7.05
N THR A 104 2.16 -16.95 -7.62
CA THR A 104 3.41 -17.55 -8.10
C THR A 104 3.86 -16.80 -9.35
N PRO A 105 5.02 -16.13 -9.34
CA PRO A 105 5.48 -15.41 -10.52
C PRO A 105 5.75 -16.42 -11.64
N VAL A 106 5.02 -16.29 -12.76
CA VAL A 106 5.27 -17.08 -13.99
C VAL A 106 6.66 -16.75 -14.56
N TRP A 107 7.08 -15.49 -14.40
CA TRP A 107 8.38 -15.00 -14.87
C TRP A 107 9.33 -14.81 -13.69
N THR A 108 10.49 -15.43 -13.77
CA THR A 108 11.58 -15.16 -12.82
C THR A 108 12.22 -13.81 -13.12
N LEU A 109 12.66 -13.10 -12.07
CA LEU A 109 13.38 -11.84 -12.23
C LEU A 109 14.73 -12.11 -12.91
N ARG A 110 14.88 -11.65 -14.16
CA ARG A 110 16.13 -11.78 -14.92
C ARG A 110 17.22 -10.91 -14.30
N GLN A 111 18.43 -11.47 -14.16
CA GLN A 111 19.59 -10.71 -13.69
C GLN A 111 20.23 -9.89 -14.81
N GLU A 112 20.21 -10.42 -16.03
CA GLU A 112 20.78 -9.78 -17.21
C GLU A 112 19.87 -10.03 -18.43
N PRO A 113 19.88 -9.11 -19.42
CA PRO A 113 19.14 -9.32 -20.66
C PRO A 113 19.69 -10.53 -21.44
N PRO A 114 18.85 -11.25 -22.20
CA PRO A 114 19.34 -12.27 -23.14
C PRO A 114 20.40 -11.69 -24.08
N ARG A 115 21.49 -12.42 -24.30
CA ARG A 115 22.61 -11.98 -25.17
C ARG A 115 22.18 -11.69 -26.61
N ASP A 116 21.16 -12.39 -27.07
CA ASP A 116 20.61 -12.36 -28.41
C ASP A 116 19.35 -11.48 -28.53
N TRP A 117 19.03 -10.64 -27.54
CA TRP A 117 17.81 -9.81 -27.60
C TRP A 117 17.78 -8.84 -28.80
N HIS A 118 18.95 -8.48 -29.34
CA HIS A 118 19.10 -7.63 -30.52
C HIS A 118 18.92 -8.36 -31.86
N MET A 119 18.83 -9.69 -31.85
CA MET A 119 18.73 -10.47 -33.09
C MET A 119 17.31 -10.35 -33.67
N PRO A 120 17.17 -10.28 -35.01
CA PRO A 120 15.85 -10.31 -35.64
C PRO A 120 15.13 -11.61 -35.28
N LEU A 121 13.82 -11.52 -34.98
CA LEU A 121 12.98 -12.69 -34.74
C LEU A 121 13.04 -13.56 -36.00
N ASN A 122 13.41 -14.84 -35.86
CA ASN A 122 13.44 -15.77 -36.99
C ASN A 122 11.99 -15.94 -37.50
N GLN A 123 11.61 -15.27 -38.58
CA GLN A 123 10.27 -15.31 -39.14
C GLN A 123 9.96 -16.65 -39.86
N ASP A 124 10.98 -17.50 -40.06
CA ASP A 124 10.89 -18.69 -40.92
C ASP A 124 11.43 -19.97 -40.27
N LYS A 125 10.93 -20.34 -39.08
CA LYS A 125 11.06 -21.73 -38.63
C LYS A 125 9.68 -22.39 -38.64
N PRO A 126 9.40 -23.35 -39.54
CA PRO A 126 8.26 -24.22 -39.33
C PRO A 126 8.46 -24.90 -37.98
N GLN A 127 7.47 -24.81 -37.09
CA GLN A 127 7.49 -25.58 -35.86
C GLN A 127 7.49 -27.06 -36.23
N ASP A 128 8.49 -27.79 -35.74
CA ASP A 128 8.56 -29.25 -35.89
C ASP A 128 7.31 -29.90 -35.25
N SER A 129 6.70 -30.80 -36.02
CA SER A 129 5.53 -31.65 -35.70
C SER A 129 5.75 -32.62 -34.54
#